data_AF-A0A074S743-F1
#
_entry.id   AF-A0A074S743-F1
#
_cell.length_a   1.000
_cell.length_b   1.000
_cell.length_c   1.000
_cell.angle_alpha   90.00
_cell.angle_beta   90.00
_cell.angle_gamma   90.00
#
_symmetry.space_group_name_H-M   'P 1'
#
loop_
_entity.id
_entity.type
_entity.pdbx_description
1 polymer ?
#
loop_
_entity_poly.entity_id
_entity_poly.type
_entity_poly.pdbx_seq_one_letter_code
_entity_poly.pdbx_strand_id
1 'polypeptide(L)'
;PIRKRLIATLRSLGRIAEATEELIRYLDIYYADLEGWLELADIYATCNLYDNSLSALAHAQLIAPQTPQIALCSAETAYTAGDISLALKTYLRAAELCGSGPGILPGGTETRAWLGVKLCLSKLPSGAKHPKLLEELATERILAAYSKTNGSAKPNDAGRGAILRWLGASQAAK
;
A
#
# COMPACT_ATOMS: atom_id res chain seq x y z
N PRO A 1 26.20 8.11 6.52
CA PRO A 1 25.86 7.97 7.96
C PRO A 1 25.61 9.31 8.69
N ILE A 2 26.55 10.27 8.65
CA ILE A 2 26.41 11.56 9.35
C ILE A 2 25.22 12.36 8.81
N ARG A 3 25.07 12.46 7.48
CA ARG A 3 23.96 13.20 6.87
C ARG A 3 22.58 12.59 7.15
N LYS A 4 22.46 11.25 7.14
CA LYS A 4 21.22 10.56 7.54
C LYS A 4 20.79 10.92 8.96
N ARG A 5 21.74 10.99 9.90
CA ARG A 5 21.48 11.40 11.29
C ARG A 5 21.04 12.87 11.36
N LEU A 6 21.69 13.76 10.63
CA LEU A 6 21.30 15.17 10.55
C LEU A 6 19.84 15.30 10.06
N ILE A 7 19.48 14.62 8.97
CA ILE A 7 18.12 14.63 8.42
C ILE A 7 17.12 14.13 9.47
N ALA A 8 17.43 13.02 10.16
CA ALA A 8 16.58 12.50 11.24
C ALA A 8 16.41 13.52 12.40
N THR A 9 17.49 14.22 12.79
CA THR A 9 17.40 15.26 13.82
C THR A 9 16.56 16.45 13.36
N LEU A 10 16.72 16.93 12.13
CA LEU A 10 15.94 18.03 11.56
C LEU A 10 14.45 17.67 11.54
N ARG A 11 14.13 16.43 11.15
CA ARG A 11 12.77 15.89 11.18
C ARG A 11 12.19 15.85 12.60
N SER A 12 12.97 15.39 13.59
CA SER A 12 12.53 15.36 14.99
C SER A 12 12.30 16.74 15.59
N LEU A 13 12.99 17.77 15.08
CA LEU A 13 12.84 19.16 15.48
C LEU A 13 11.68 19.87 14.76
N GLY A 14 10.96 19.18 13.88
CA GLY A 14 9.86 19.76 13.10
C GLY A 14 10.31 20.67 11.94
N ARG A 15 11.62 20.72 11.64
CA ARG A 15 12.18 21.52 10.53
C ARG A 15 12.07 20.75 9.22
N ILE A 16 10.84 20.48 8.80
CA ILE A 16 10.53 19.58 7.68
C ILE A 16 11.10 20.11 6.35
N ALA A 17 10.97 21.41 6.06
CA ALA A 17 11.48 21.98 4.80
C ALA A 17 13.00 21.78 4.64
N GLU A 18 13.77 22.07 5.69
CA GLU A 18 15.22 21.90 5.69
C GLU A 18 15.62 20.43 5.61
N ALA A 19 14.88 19.55 6.30
CA ALA A 19 15.08 18.11 6.21
C ALA A 19 14.88 17.61 4.76
N THR A 20 13.85 18.09 4.08
CA THR A 20 13.58 17.76 2.67
C THR A 20 14.71 18.24 1.76
N GLU A 21 15.17 19.47 1.89
CA GLU A 21 16.27 20.02 1.07
C GLU A 21 17.59 19.29 1.28
N GLU A 22 17.93 18.95 2.53
CA GLU A 22 19.11 18.14 2.84
C GLU A 22 18.98 16.70 2.30
N LEU A 23 17.76 16.14 2.33
CA LEU A 23 17.48 14.80 1.81
C LEU A 23 17.55 14.76 0.28
N ILE A 24 17.05 15.77 -0.43
CA ILE A 24 17.21 15.89 -1.89
C ILE A 24 18.70 15.98 -2.25
N ARG A 25 19.44 16.89 -1.62
CA ARG A 25 20.91 17.01 -1.83
C ARG A 25 21.68 15.75 -1.47
N TYR A 26 21.14 14.93 -0.56
CA TYR A 26 21.70 13.64 -0.23
C TYR A 26 21.44 12.61 -1.34
N LEU A 27 20.21 12.53 -1.85
CA LEU A 27 19.82 11.62 -2.92
C LEU A 27 20.47 11.97 -4.26
N ASP A 28 20.78 13.24 -4.53
CA ASP A 28 21.56 13.66 -5.69
C ASP A 28 22.97 13.04 -5.70
N ILE A 29 23.53 12.77 -4.51
CA ILE A 29 24.85 12.12 -4.37
C ILE A 29 24.70 10.59 -4.28
N TYR A 30 23.70 10.11 -3.55
CA TYR A 30 23.47 8.70 -3.24
C TYR A 30 22.13 8.21 -3.77
N TYR A 31 21.98 8.23 -5.10
CA TYR A 31 20.71 7.90 -5.76
C TYR A 31 20.21 6.48 -5.45
N ALA A 32 21.10 5.51 -5.26
CA ALA A 32 20.72 4.11 -5.03
C ALA A 32 20.20 3.81 -3.60
N ASP A 33 20.12 4.82 -2.72
CA ASP A 33 19.69 4.63 -1.35
C ASP A 33 18.16 4.54 -1.23
N LEU A 34 17.66 3.30 -1.13
CA LEU A 34 16.23 3.02 -1.02
C LEU A 34 15.56 3.72 0.18
N GLU A 35 16.20 3.69 1.35
CA GLU A 35 15.63 4.30 2.56
C GLU A 35 15.44 5.80 2.39
N GLY A 36 16.37 6.48 1.72
CA GLY A 36 16.28 7.92 1.48
C GLY A 36 15.05 8.29 0.62
N TRP A 37 14.74 7.50 -0.41
CA TRP A 37 13.56 7.71 -1.24
C TRP A 37 12.25 7.45 -0.48
N LEU A 38 12.22 6.44 0.38
CA LEU A 38 11.06 6.13 1.22
C LEU A 38 10.81 7.24 2.25
N GLU A 39 11.87 7.75 2.89
CA GLU A 39 11.78 8.89 3.81
C GLU A 39 11.29 10.16 3.08
N LEU A 40 11.78 10.40 1.87
CA LEU A 40 11.34 11.55 1.07
C LEU A 40 9.85 11.44 0.71
N ALA A 41 9.41 10.25 0.29
CA ALA A 41 8.01 9.98 -0.01
C ALA A 41 7.10 10.19 1.19
N ASP A 42 7.52 9.75 2.38
CA ASP A 42 6.79 9.92 3.63
C ASP A 42 6.67 11.40 4.01
N ILE A 43 7.77 12.16 3.94
CA ILE A 43 7.73 13.61 4.18
C ILE A 43 6.75 14.29 3.22
N TYR A 44 6.79 13.97 1.92
CA TYR A 44 5.86 14.54 0.95
C TYR A 44 4.40 14.17 1.26
N ALA A 45 4.13 12.94 1.68
CA ALA A 45 2.79 12.51 2.08
C ALA A 45 2.29 13.29 3.30
N THR A 46 3.15 13.52 4.32
CA THR A 46 2.78 14.33 5.50
C THR A 46 2.49 15.79 5.17
N CYS A 47 3.07 16.31 4.09
CA CYS A 47 2.83 17.66 3.58
C CYS A 47 1.67 17.74 2.57
N ASN A 48 0.89 16.68 2.38
CA ASN A 48 -0.16 16.56 1.34
C ASN A 48 0.34 16.75 -0.10
N LEU A 49 1.64 16.55 -0.36
CA LEU A 49 2.25 16.64 -1.68
C LEU A 49 2.27 15.27 -2.35
N TYR A 50 1.08 14.74 -2.66
CA TYR A 50 0.92 13.34 -3.10
C TYR A 50 1.62 13.03 -4.43
N ASP A 51 1.64 13.95 -5.39
CA ASP A 51 2.31 13.73 -6.69
C ASP A 51 3.83 13.58 -6.54
N ASN A 52 4.43 14.40 -5.66
CA ASN A 52 5.85 14.32 -5.32
C ASN A 52 6.16 13.03 -4.54
N SER A 53 5.25 12.64 -3.63
CA SER A 53 5.36 11.36 -2.90
C SER A 53 5.32 10.17 -3.86
N LEU A 54 4.39 10.16 -4.82
CA LEU A 54 4.29 9.11 -5.85
C LEU A 54 5.54 9.05 -6.73
N SER A 55 6.10 10.19 -7.10
CA SER A 55 7.35 10.26 -7.87
C SER A 55 8.54 9.68 -7.08
N ALA A 56 8.65 10.01 -5.79
CA ALA A 56 9.68 9.44 -4.91
C ALA A 56 9.50 7.92 -4.73
N LEU A 57 8.26 7.44 -4.57
CA LEU A 57 7.96 6.01 -4.50
C LEU A 57 8.25 5.28 -5.81
N ALA A 58 8.06 5.93 -6.97
CA ALA A 58 8.44 5.36 -8.26
C ALA A 58 9.96 5.16 -8.35
N HIS A 59 10.77 6.12 -7.88
CA HIS A 59 12.22 5.94 -7.78
C HIS A 59 12.62 4.81 -6.82
N ALA A 60 11.97 4.72 -5.66
CA ALA A 60 12.17 3.60 -4.72
C ALA A 60 11.84 2.24 -5.38
N GLN A 61 10.75 2.18 -6.14
CA GLN A 61 10.34 0.98 -6.86
C GLN A 61 11.29 0.60 -8.00
N LEU A 62 11.90 1.58 -8.68
CA LEU A 62 12.95 1.32 -9.68
C LEU A 62 14.19 0.68 -9.05
N ILE A 63 14.55 1.09 -7.85
CA ILE A 63 15.69 0.53 -7.11
C ILE A 63 15.36 -0.88 -6.59
N ALA A 64 14.15 -1.10 -6.07
CA ALA A 64 13.75 -2.36 -5.46
C ALA A 64 12.41 -2.90 -6.01
N PRO A 65 12.36 -3.33 -7.28
CA PRO A 65 11.12 -3.64 -8.00
C PRO A 65 10.36 -4.87 -7.48
N GLN A 66 11.03 -5.73 -6.70
CA GLN A 66 10.46 -6.94 -6.14
C GLN A 66 9.81 -6.73 -4.76
N THR A 67 9.80 -5.49 -4.25
CA THR A 67 9.32 -5.20 -2.89
C THR A 67 7.82 -4.86 -2.92
N PRO A 68 6.92 -5.76 -2.46
CA PRO A 68 5.48 -5.51 -2.50
C PRO A 68 5.05 -4.34 -1.61
N GLN A 69 5.80 -4.04 -0.55
CA GLN A 69 5.48 -2.95 0.39
C GLN A 69 5.55 -1.58 -0.28
N ILE A 70 6.49 -1.35 -1.20
CA ILE A 70 6.63 -0.08 -1.92
C ILE A 70 5.44 0.11 -2.88
N ALA A 71 5.07 -0.95 -3.61
CA ALA A 71 3.88 -0.94 -4.45
C ALA A 71 2.60 -0.69 -3.62
N LEU A 72 2.49 -1.29 -2.43
CA LEU A 72 1.37 -1.07 -1.54
C LEU A 72 1.28 0.40 -1.07
N CYS A 73 2.40 0.98 -0.61
CA CYS A 73 2.44 2.38 -0.20
C CYS A 73 2.08 3.31 -1.38
N SER A 74 2.59 3.04 -2.58
CA SER A 74 2.25 3.82 -3.77
C SER A 74 0.76 3.73 -4.12
N ALA A 75 0.14 2.56 -3.95
CA ALA A 75 -1.29 2.39 -4.16
C ALA A 75 -2.14 3.19 -3.15
N GLU A 76 -1.73 3.23 -1.88
CA GLU A 76 -2.39 3.99 -0.82
C GLU A 76 -2.28 5.49 -1.02
N THR A 77 -1.09 5.97 -1.41
CA THR A 77 -0.86 7.38 -1.76
C THR A 77 -1.70 7.77 -2.98
N ALA A 78 -1.75 6.93 -4.03
CA ALA A 78 -2.58 7.19 -5.21
C ALA A 78 -4.08 7.21 -4.88
N TYR A 79 -4.53 6.32 -4.00
CA TYR A 79 -5.92 6.30 -3.53
C TYR A 79 -6.28 7.58 -2.79
N THR A 80 -5.37 8.06 -1.94
CA THR A 80 -5.54 9.30 -1.16
C THR A 80 -5.51 10.53 -2.06
N ALA A 81 -4.70 10.52 -3.12
CA ALA A 81 -4.67 11.56 -4.16
C ALA A 81 -5.95 11.60 -5.02
N GLY A 82 -6.78 10.55 -4.98
CA GLY A 82 -8.03 10.45 -5.74
C GLY A 82 -7.88 9.77 -7.11
N ASP A 83 -6.68 9.33 -7.50
CA ASP A 83 -6.48 8.56 -8.73
C ASP A 83 -6.78 7.07 -8.48
N ILE A 84 -8.07 6.72 -8.59
CA ILE A 84 -8.56 5.36 -8.36
C ILE A 84 -8.03 4.36 -9.41
N SER A 85 -7.80 4.82 -10.65
CA SER A 85 -7.32 3.97 -11.74
C SER A 85 -5.88 3.56 -11.52
N LEU A 86 -5.03 4.52 -11.14
CA LEU A 86 -3.65 4.24 -10.75
C LEU A 86 -3.61 3.38 -9.48
N ALA A 87 -4.35 3.76 -8.44
CA ALA A 87 -4.40 3.02 -7.18
C ALA A 87 -4.75 1.54 -7.40
N LEU A 88 -5.79 1.24 -8.20
CA LEU A 88 -6.18 -0.13 -8.50
C LEU A 88 -5.04 -0.92 -9.17
N LYS A 89 -4.38 -0.35 -10.19
CA LYS A 89 -3.25 -1.01 -10.87
C LYS A 89 -2.12 -1.30 -9.90
N THR A 90 -1.77 -0.33 -9.05
CA THR A 90 -0.66 -0.47 -8.11
C THR A 90 -1.00 -1.46 -6.98
N TYR A 91 -2.25 -1.52 -6.51
CA TYR A 91 -2.70 -2.57 -5.57
C TYR A 91 -2.62 -3.97 -6.18
N LEU A 92 -3.06 -4.13 -7.42
CA LEU A 92 -2.96 -5.42 -8.13
C LEU A 92 -1.48 -5.81 -8.29
N ARG A 93 -0.61 -4.85 -8.61
CA ARG A 93 0.83 -5.09 -8.67
C ARG A 93 1.40 -5.55 -7.31
N ALA A 94 0.97 -4.92 -6.22
CA ALA A 94 1.39 -5.33 -4.88
C ALA A 94 0.92 -6.76 -4.54
N ALA A 95 -0.29 -7.13 -4.94
CA ALA A 95 -0.82 -8.48 -4.76
C ALA A 95 -0.07 -9.52 -5.62
N GLU A 96 0.25 -9.19 -6.88
CA GLU A 96 1.07 -10.03 -7.77
C GLU A 96 2.45 -10.30 -7.18
N LEU A 97 3.12 -9.26 -6.65
CA LEU A 97 4.45 -9.37 -6.05
C LEU A 97 4.47 -10.24 -4.79
N CYS A 98 3.37 -10.32 -4.04
CA CYS A 98 3.26 -11.23 -2.91
C CYS A 98 3.20 -12.70 -3.35
N GLY A 99 2.72 -12.98 -4.57
CA GLY A 99 2.84 -14.29 -5.20
C GLY A 99 2.07 -15.44 -4.53
N SER A 100 1.12 -15.15 -3.62
CA SER A 100 0.39 -16.20 -2.93
C SER A 100 -0.56 -16.94 -3.88
N GLY A 101 -0.19 -18.17 -4.21
CA GLY A 101 -1.04 -19.08 -4.98
C GLY A 101 -2.35 -19.42 -4.24
N PRO A 102 -3.34 -19.97 -4.94
CA PRO A 102 -4.54 -20.48 -4.28
C PRO A 102 -4.17 -21.54 -3.23
N GLY A 103 -4.68 -21.39 -2.00
CA GLY A 103 -4.43 -22.31 -0.88
C GLY A 103 -3.27 -21.94 0.05
N ILE A 104 -2.47 -20.92 -0.28
CA ILE A 104 -1.46 -20.36 0.63
C ILE A 104 -2.10 -19.21 1.42
N LEU A 105 -1.86 -19.16 2.72
CA LEU A 105 -2.35 -18.08 3.57
C LEU A 105 -1.69 -16.75 3.12
N PRO A 106 -2.49 -15.75 2.73
CA PRO A 106 -1.95 -14.48 2.26
C PRO A 106 -1.24 -13.75 3.40
N GLY A 107 -0.12 -13.11 3.08
CA GLY A 107 0.62 -12.28 4.03
C GLY A 107 -0.16 -11.02 4.44
N GLY A 108 0.31 -10.33 5.48
CA GLY A 108 -0.32 -9.07 5.91
C GLY A 108 -0.33 -8.00 4.81
N THR A 109 0.77 -7.87 4.05
CA THR A 109 0.89 -6.97 2.90
C THR A 109 -0.12 -7.30 1.81
N GLU A 110 -0.28 -8.59 1.48
CA GLU A 110 -1.21 -9.05 0.46
C GLU A 110 -2.67 -8.83 0.89
N THR A 111 -2.99 -9.12 2.14
CA THR A 111 -4.33 -8.90 2.70
C THR A 111 -4.72 -7.43 2.62
N ARG A 112 -3.78 -6.53 2.94
CA ARG A 112 -3.96 -5.08 2.84
C ARG A 112 -4.13 -4.63 1.38
N ALA A 113 -3.38 -5.23 0.44
CA ALA A 113 -3.54 -4.97 -0.98
C ALA A 113 -4.94 -5.37 -1.48
N TRP A 114 -5.43 -6.57 -1.16
CA TRP A 114 -6.78 -7.02 -1.55
C TRP A 114 -7.90 -6.17 -0.94
N LEU A 115 -7.72 -5.68 0.28
CA LEU A 115 -8.65 -4.73 0.88
C LEU A 115 -8.68 -3.42 0.08
N GLY A 116 -7.52 -2.89 -0.31
CA GLY A 116 -7.38 -1.73 -1.17
C GLY A 116 -8.05 -1.91 -2.54
N VAL A 117 -7.86 -3.06 -3.19
CA VAL A 117 -8.54 -3.41 -4.45
C VAL A 117 -10.05 -3.28 -4.29
N LYS A 118 -10.61 -3.80 -3.20
CA LYS A 118 -12.05 -3.74 -2.94
C LYS A 118 -12.56 -2.31 -2.73
N LEU A 119 -11.79 -1.47 -2.04
CA LEU A 119 -12.09 -0.05 -1.85
C LEU A 119 -12.02 0.76 -3.14
N CYS A 120 -11.14 0.37 -4.07
CA CYS A 120 -11.09 0.97 -5.41
C CYS A 120 -12.28 0.53 -6.27
N LEU A 121 -12.66 -0.76 -6.22
CA LEU A 121 -13.76 -1.32 -7.00
C LEU A 121 -15.12 -0.71 -6.67
N SER A 122 -15.36 -0.33 -5.41
CA SER A 122 -16.59 0.37 -5.03
C SER A 122 -16.70 1.77 -5.61
N LYS A 123 -15.58 2.41 -5.93
CA LYS A 123 -15.49 3.78 -6.48
C LYS A 123 -15.25 3.82 -7.99
N LEU A 124 -15.04 2.67 -8.62
CA LEU A 124 -14.65 2.62 -10.02
C LEU A 124 -15.86 2.84 -10.94
N PRO A 125 -15.77 3.72 -11.96
CA PRO A 125 -16.80 3.81 -12.99
C PRO A 125 -16.88 2.47 -13.77
N SER A 126 -18.07 2.12 -14.25
CA SER A 126 -18.48 0.83 -14.85
C SER A 126 -17.66 0.31 -16.06
N GLY A 127 -16.51 0.89 -16.38
CA GLY A 127 -15.66 0.58 -17.54
C GLY A 127 -14.61 -0.52 -17.33
N ALA A 128 -14.52 -1.16 -16.16
CA ALA A 128 -13.58 -2.26 -15.94
C ALA A 128 -14.02 -3.56 -16.64
N LYS A 129 -13.05 -4.32 -17.14
CA LYS A 129 -13.28 -5.67 -17.67
C LYS A 129 -13.45 -6.62 -16.47
N HIS A 130 -14.66 -7.19 -16.33
CA HIS A 130 -15.02 -8.16 -15.27
C HIS A 130 -14.82 -7.68 -13.81
N PRO A 131 -15.44 -6.56 -13.37
CA PRO A 131 -15.32 -6.08 -11.99
C PRO A 131 -15.85 -7.10 -10.97
N LYS A 132 -16.89 -7.85 -11.33
CA LYS A 132 -17.51 -8.87 -10.45
C LYS A 132 -16.56 -10.01 -10.09
N LEU A 133 -15.82 -10.54 -11.08
CA LEU A 133 -14.84 -11.61 -10.85
C LEU A 133 -13.69 -11.14 -9.95
N LEU A 134 -13.25 -9.89 -10.12
CA LEU A 134 -12.21 -9.33 -9.28
C LEU A 134 -12.71 -9.06 -7.85
N GLU A 135 -13.95 -8.59 -7.69
CA GLU A 135 -14.59 -8.45 -6.37
C GLU A 135 -14.70 -9.80 -5.66
N GLU A 136 -15.13 -10.86 -6.35
CA GLU A 136 -15.22 -12.23 -5.84
C GLU A 136 -13.85 -12.75 -5.41
N LEU A 137 -12.84 -12.65 -6.28
CA LEU A 137 -11.47 -13.07 -5.94
C LEU A 137 -10.92 -12.31 -4.73
N ALA A 138 -11.11 -10.99 -4.67
CA ALA A 138 -10.69 -10.20 -3.51
C ALA A 138 -11.41 -10.67 -2.22
N THR A 139 -12.70 -11.02 -2.29
CA THR A 139 -13.40 -11.58 -1.11
C THR A 139 -12.83 -12.90 -0.67
N GLU A 140 -12.55 -13.82 -1.59
CA GLU A 140 -11.99 -15.12 -1.24
C GLU A 140 -10.63 -14.97 -0.57
N ARG A 141 -9.76 -14.12 -1.11
CA ARG A 141 -8.42 -13.87 -0.58
C ARG A 141 -8.46 -13.24 0.80
N ILE A 142 -9.32 -12.24 1.01
CA ILE A 142 -9.51 -11.65 2.34
C ILE A 142 -10.06 -12.71 3.30
N LEU A 143 -11.08 -13.48 2.92
CA LEU A 143 -11.65 -14.52 3.79
C LEU A 143 -10.66 -15.64 4.11
N ALA A 144 -9.72 -15.94 3.21
CA ALA A 144 -8.62 -16.88 3.42
C ALA A 144 -7.58 -16.33 4.41
N ALA A 145 -7.28 -15.02 4.37
CA ALA A 145 -6.38 -14.39 5.35
C ALA A 145 -6.88 -14.53 6.79
N TYR A 146 -8.21 -14.46 6.98
CA TYR A 146 -8.87 -14.53 8.27
C TYR A 146 -9.44 -15.91 8.60
N SER A 147 -9.18 -16.93 7.77
CA SER A 147 -9.41 -18.32 8.13
C SER A 147 -8.22 -18.88 8.95
N LYS A 148 -8.45 -19.95 9.72
CA LYS A 148 -7.55 -20.41 10.81
C LYS A 148 -6.07 -20.47 10.42
N THR A 149 -5.21 -20.00 11.34
CA THR A 149 -3.79 -20.35 11.40
C THR A 149 -3.63 -21.68 12.14
N ASN A 150 -2.86 -22.60 11.59
CA ASN A 150 -2.52 -23.88 12.23
C ASN A 150 -1.72 -23.62 13.51
N GLY A 151 -2.37 -23.47 14.68
CA GLY A 151 -1.66 -23.45 15.96
C GLY A 151 -2.35 -22.82 17.18
N SER A 152 -3.49 -22.12 17.05
CA SER A 152 -4.18 -21.56 18.24
C SER A 152 -5.59 -22.13 18.41
N ALA A 153 -5.83 -22.71 19.59
CA ALA A 153 -7.00 -23.52 19.93
C ALA A 153 -8.30 -22.71 20.22
N LYS A 154 -8.43 -21.48 19.70
CA LYS A 154 -9.68 -20.69 19.79
C LYS A 154 -10.10 -20.22 18.41
N PRO A 155 -11.39 -20.30 18.05
CA PRO A 155 -11.85 -19.91 16.72
C PRO A 155 -11.73 -18.40 16.49
N ASN A 156 -10.98 -17.99 15.46
CA ASN A 156 -11.01 -16.63 14.89
C ASN A 156 -12.30 -16.38 14.06
N ASP A 157 -13.40 -17.08 14.37
CA ASP A 157 -14.70 -16.92 13.71
C ASP A 157 -15.24 -15.49 13.84
N ALA A 158 -14.79 -14.76 14.88
CA ALA A 158 -15.09 -13.35 15.06
C ALA A 158 -14.54 -12.47 13.93
N GLY A 159 -13.30 -12.71 13.47
CA GLY A 159 -12.67 -11.92 12.41
C GLY A 159 -13.33 -12.17 11.06
N ARG A 160 -13.54 -13.45 10.72
CA ARG A 160 -14.28 -13.83 9.51
C ARG A 160 -15.72 -13.30 9.53
N GLY A 161 -16.40 -13.38 10.67
CA GLY A 161 -17.75 -12.84 10.86
C GLY A 161 -17.82 -11.31 10.72
N ALA A 162 -16.83 -10.58 11.25
CA ALA A 162 -16.74 -9.13 11.09
C ALA A 162 -16.57 -8.74 9.61
N ILE A 163 -15.75 -9.48 8.87
CA ILE A 163 -15.54 -9.24 7.43
C ILE A 163 -16.84 -9.52 6.67
N LEU A 164 -17.52 -10.63 6.92
CA LEU A 164 -18.80 -10.92 6.25
C LEU A 164 -19.85 -9.83 6.52
N ARG A 165 -19.89 -9.27 7.74
CA ARG A 165 -20.75 -8.12 8.04
C ARG A 165 -20.34 -6.87 7.25
N TRP A 166 -19.05 -6.57 7.19
CA TRP A 166 -18.52 -5.44 6.41
C TRP A 166 -18.80 -5.59 4.91
N LEU A 167 -18.62 -6.81 4.39
CA LEU A 167 -18.94 -7.17 3.00
C LEU A 167 -20.42 -7.00 2.69
N GLY A 168 -21.30 -7.46 3.59
CA GLY A 168 -22.75 -7.29 3.45
C GLY A 168 -23.19 -5.82 3.50
N ALA A 169 -22.58 -5.01 4.38
CA ALA A 169 -22.83 -3.57 4.43
C ALA A 169 -22.38 -2.84 3.15
N SER A 170 -21.26 -3.27 2.56
CA SER A 170 -20.76 -2.70 1.30
C SER A 170 -21.64 -3.02 0.08
N GLN A 171 -22.37 -4.14 0.10
CA GLN A 171 -23.32 -4.49 -0.97
C GLN A 171 -24.65 -3.75 -0.84
N ALA A 172 -25.07 -3.42 0.39
CA ALA A 172 -26.30 -2.68 0.66
C ALA A 172 -26.21 -1.15 0.42
N ALA A 173 -24.98 -0.62 0.29
CA ALA A 173 -24.71 0.81 0.05
C ALA A 173 -24.60 1.19 -1.44
N LYS A 174 -24.78 0.24 -2.37
CA LYS A 174 -24.94 0.47 -3.81
C LYS A 174 -26.43 0.51 -4.16
#